data_AF-A0A7I7LFP9-F1
#
_entry.id   AF-A0A7I7LFP9-F1
#
_cell.length_a   1.000
_cell.length_b   1.000
_cell.length_c   1.000
_cell.angle_alpha   90.00
_cell.angle_beta   90.00
_cell.angle_gamma   90.00
#
_symmetry.space_group_name_H-M   'P 1'
#
loop_
_entity.id
_entity.type
_entity.pdbx_description
1 polymer ?
#
loop_
_entity_poly.entity_id
_entity_poly.type
_entity_poly.pdbx_seq_one_letter_code
_entity_poly.pdbx_strand_id
1 'polypeptide(L)'
;MALPAMDFGALPPEVNSLRMYSGPGSAPMLAAMAAWDDVSAEMLLTAAAYESVLSALLSDGWLGPASAAMAAAAAPYVTWLSATGLQAAQTAGQAAAAAAAFEAAFAMTVPPSVVAANRVQLLTLVATNFLGINTPAIAATEAEYAAMWAQDATAMYGYAAGSAVASTLEPFSEPAHTASRSGLAGQTAASTAMGGLTQTEVPQLMSTVPASLQGLAAPAAAPLDTIAGSGLLADILNFLDGNDGNAFGIFLNS
;
A
#
# COMPACT_ATOMS: atom_id res chain seq x y z
N MET A 1 -26.59 -13.11 0.54
CA MET A 1 -27.92 -12.75 0.00
C MET A 1 -27.71 -11.53 -0.87
N ALA A 2 -27.63 -11.71 -2.19
CA ALA A 2 -27.44 -10.59 -3.11
C ALA A 2 -28.69 -9.73 -3.10
N LEU A 3 -28.55 -8.41 -2.95
CA LEU A 3 -29.64 -7.47 -3.16
C LEU A 3 -30.21 -7.70 -4.58
N PRO A 4 -31.54 -7.61 -4.78
CA PRO A 4 -32.08 -7.67 -6.14
C PRO A 4 -31.39 -6.58 -6.97
N ALA A 5 -30.78 -6.96 -8.09
CA ALA A 5 -30.14 -6.02 -8.99
C ALA A 5 -31.16 -4.95 -9.40
N MET A 6 -30.76 -3.69 -9.41
CA MET A 6 -31.61 -2.59 -9.89
C MET A 6 -32.00 -2.86 -11.34
N ASP A 7 -33.30 -2.90 -11.62
CA ASP A 7 -33.83 -3.08 -12.96
C ASP A 7 -34.07 -1.73 -13.63
N PHE A 8 -33.09 -1.25 -14.40
CA PHE A 8 -33.19 0.03 -15.11
C PHE A 8 -34.18 -0.01 -16.28
N GLY A 9 -34.47 -1.19 -16.82
CA GLY A 9 -35.47 -1.39 -17.86
C GLY A 9 -36.90 -1.14 -17.38
N ALA A 10 -37.16 -1.29 -16.08
CA ALA A 10 -38.46 -0.97 -15.49
C ALA A 10 -38.69 0.54 -15.31
N LEU A 11 -37.65 1.38 -15.45
CA LEU A 11 -37.73 2.82 -15.28
C LEU A 11 -37.90 3.52 -16.64
N PRO A 12 -38.85 4.46 -16.78
CA PRO A 12 -39.04 5.19 -18.02
C PRO A 12 -37.86 6.14 -18.30
N PRO A 13 -37.66 6.57 -19.57
CA PRO A 13 -36.54 7.42 -19.96
C PRO A 13 -36.50 8.74 -19.18
N GLU A 14 -37.64 9.34 -18.81
CA GLU A 14 -37.65 10.55 -17.98
C GLU A 14 -36.88 10.36 -16.67
N VAL A 15 -36.94 9.18 -16.06
CA VAL A 15 -36.28 8.90 -14.78
C VAL A 15 -34.79 8.60 -14.99
N ASN A 16 -34.46 7.72 -15.93
CA ASN A 16 -33.06 7.35 -16.20
C ASN A 16 -32.27 8.55 -16.73
N SER A 17 -32.82 9.28 -17.70
CA SER A 17 -32.25 10.52 -18.23
C SER A 17 -32.05 11.57 -17.13
N LEU A 18 -33.09 11.91 -16.35
CA LEU A 18 -32.96 12.96 -15.32
C LEU A 18 -31.92 12.62 -14.27
N ARG A 19 -31.83 11.35 -13.83
CA ARG A 19 -30.84 10.92 -12.84
C ARG A 19 -29.43 11.04 -13.38
N MET A 20 -29.18 10.61 -14.62
CA MET A 20 -27.85 10.68 -15.25
C MET A 20 -27.40 12.14 -15.47
N TYR A 21 -28.31 13.03 -15.86
CA TYR A 21 -28.02 14.45 -16.08
C TYR A 21 -28.02 15.30 -14.81
N SER A 22 -28.22 14.68 -13.65
CA SER A 22 -28.19 15.34 -12.34
C SER A 22 -26.94 14.95 -11.57
N GLY A 23 -26.40 15.88 -10.79
CA GLY A 23 -25.27 15.63 -9.90
C GLY A 23 -23.94 16.21 -10.39
N PRO A 24 -22.83 15.85 -9.73
CA PRO A 24 -21.53 16.50 -9.90
C PRO A 24 -20.72 16.01 -11.11
N GLY A 25 -21.20 15.01 -11.85
CA GLY A 25 -20.46 14.39 -12.97
C GLY A 25 -19.27 13.54 -12.53
N SER A 26 -18.32 13.32 -13.45
CA SER A 26 -17.12 12.49 -13.21
C SER A 26 -16.00 13.19 -12.45
N ALA A 27 -16.05 14.52 -12.29
CA ALA A 27 -14.97 15.32 -11.71
C ALA A 27 -14.51 14.85 -10.31
N PRO A 28 -15.40 14.48 -9.36
CA PRO A 28 -14.96 13.96 -8.06
C PRO A 28 -14.15 12.66 -8.17
N MET A 29 -14.46 11.81 -9.14
CA MET A 29 -13.76 10.56 -9.35
C MET A 29 -12.39 10.78 -10.01
N LEU A 30 -12.27 11.76 -10.92
CA LEU A 30 -10.99 12.19 -11.47
C LEU A 30 -10.10 12.84 -10.41
N ALA A 31 -10.68 13.58 -9.46
CA ALA A 31 -9.94 14.09 -8.30
C ALA A 31 -9.44 12.95 -7.39
N ALA A 32 -10.26 11.90 -7.19
CA ALA A 32 -9.84 10.71 -6.45
C ALA A 32 -8.70 9.95 -7.16
N MET A 33 -8.74 9.83 -8.49
CA MET A 33 -7.64 9.28 -9.29
C MET A 33 -6.33 10.02 -9.00
N ALA A 34 -6.34 11.36 -9.13
CA ALA A 34 -5.15 12.17 -8.87
C ALA A 34 -4.62 12.01 -7.43
N ALA A 35 -5.51 11.97 -6.43
CA ALA A 35 -5.11 11.77 -5.04
C ALA A 35 -4.46 10.40 -4.80
N TRP A 36 -4.94 9.34 -5.47
CA TRP A 36 -4.34 8.01 -5.39
C TRP A 36 -2.98 7.92 -6.10
N ASP A 37 -2.82 8.64 -7.22
CA ASP A 37 -1.53 8.77 -7.90
C ASP A 37 -0.51 9.51 -7.02
N ASP A 38 -0.92 10.57 -6.32
CA ASP A 38 -0.06 11.27 -5.36
C ASP A 38 0.39 10.35 -4.22
N VAL A 39 -0.53 9.56 -3.64
CA VAL A 39 -0.20 8.56 -2.62
C VAL A 39 0.78 7.52 -3.14
N SER A 40 0.59 7.05 -4.38
CA SER A 40 1.52 6.11 -5.03
C SER A 40 2.93 6.70 -5.12
N ALA A 41 3.03 7.93 -5.62
CA ALA A 41 4.31 8.63 -5.77
C ALA A 41 5.02 8.81 -4.42
N GLU A 42 4.32 9.30 -3.39
CA GLU A 42 4.88 9.51 -2.06
C GLU A 42 5.36 8.21 -1.41
N MET A 43 4.62 7.11 -1.55
CA MET A 43 5.03 5.81 -1.01
C MET A 43 6.28 5.25 -1.70
N LEU A 44 6.36 5.36 -3.03
CA LEU A 44 7.53 4.92 -3.81
C LEU A 44 8.76 5.80 -3.52
N LEU A 45 8.58 7.12 -3.39
CA LEU A 45 9.64 8.04 -2.96
C LEU A 45 10.13 7.72 -1.55
N THR A 46 9.20 7.42 -0.63
CA THR A 46 9.54 7.01 0.74
C THR A 46 10.33 5.69 0.74
N ALA A 47 9.93 4.70 -0.06
CA ALA A 47 10.68 3.46 -0.21
C ALA A 47 12.12 3.70 -0.68
N ALA A 48 12.29 4.52 -1.73
CA ALA A 48 13.61 4.88 -2.24
C ALA A 48 14.47 5.64 -1.20
N ALA A 49 13.86 6.51 -0.40
CA ALA A 49 14.55 7.20 0.69
C ALA A 49 15.04 6.22 1.77
N TYR A 50 14.21 5.23 2.14
CA TYR A 50 14.62 4.16 3.05
C TYR A 50 15.79 3.34 2.50
N GLU A 51 15.72 2.95 1.23
CA GLU A 51 16.82 2.21 0.57
C GLU A 51 18.12 3.00 0.56
N SER A 52 18.06 4.32 0.33
CA SER A 52 19.24 5.19 0.41
C SER A 52 19.86 5.20 1.81
N VAL A 53 19.04 5.29 2.86
CA VAL A 53 19.53 5.26 4.26
C VAL A 53 20.10 3.89 4.61
N LEU A 54 19.45 2.81 4.18
CA LEU A 54 19.93 1.44 4.36
C LEU A 54 21.28 1.22 3.66
N SER A 55 21.44 1.74 2.44
CA SER A 55 22.70 1.67 1.71
C SER A 55 23.82 2.42 2.42
N ALA A 56 23.55 3.63 2.94
CA ALA A 56 24.52 4.38 3.74
C ALA A 56 24.88 3.65 5.04
N LEU A 57 23.91 3.09 5.77
CA LEU A 57 24.15 2.31 6.99
C LEU A 57 25.08 1.12 6.74
N LEU A 58 24.93 0.45 5.59
CA LEU A 58 25.73 -0.70 5.20
C LEU A 58 27.10 -0.34 4.58
N SER A 59 27.39 0.95 4.33
CA SER A 59 28.63 1.39 3.68
C SER A 59 29.47 2.40 4.47
N ASP A 60 28.86 3.25 5.33
CA ASP A 60 29.52 4.37 6.03
C ASP A 60 29.99 4.02 7.46
N GLY A 61 30.95 3.10 7.56
CA GLY A 61 31.73 2.86 8.79
C GLY A 61 31.00 2.15 9.93
N TRP A 62 29.67 2.03 9.89
CA TRP A 62 28.87 1.15 10.76
C TRP A 62 28.83 -0.27 10.17
N LEU A 63 30.01 -0.84 9.93
CA LEU A 63 30.17 -2.15 9.32
C LEU A 63 30.23 -3.20 10.42
N GLY A 64 29.10 -3.84 10.72
CA GLY A 64 29.05 -4.91 11.72
C GLY A 64 27.72 -5.64 11.75
N PRO A 65 27.64 -6.76 12.49
CA PRO A 65 26.45 -7.62 12.47
C PRO A 65 25.17 -6.91 12.97
N ALA A 66 25.32 -5.97 13.92
CA ALA A 66 24.23 -5.11 14.39
C ALA A 66 23.62 -4.19 13.29
N SER A 67 24.43 -3.66 12.36
CA SER A 67 23.90 -2.83 11.26
C SER A 67 23.23 -3.68 10.19
N ALA A 68 23.76 -4.88 9.92
CA ALA A 68 23.11 -5.88 9.07
C ALA A 68 21.77 -6.34 9.64
N ALA A 69 21.68 -6.56 10.96
CA ALA A 69 20.44 -6.91 11.64
C ALA A 69 19.39 -5.78 11.57
N MET A 70 19.81 -4.52 11.73
CA MET A 70 18.96 -3.34 11.53
C MET A 70 18.42 -3.28 10.09
N ALA A 71 19.28 -3.49 9.10
CA ALA A 71 18.88 -3.47 7.70
C ALA A 71 17.88 -4.59 7.36
N ALA A 72 18.13 -5.81 7.87
CA ALA A 72 17.23 -6.94 7.71
C ALA A 72 15.86 -6.70 8.36
N ALA A 73 15.82 -6.01 9.51
CA ALA A 73 14.58 -5.66 10.20
C ALA A 73 13.72 -4.62 9.43
N ALA A 74 14.36 -3.73 8.66
CA ALA A 74 13.67 -2.71 7.87
C ALA A 74 13.17 -3.21 6.51
N ALA A 75 13.80 -4.24 5.93
CA ALA A 75 13.51 -4.73 4.58
C ALA A 75 12.02 -5.11 4.31
N PRO A 76 11.28 -5.75 5.25
CA PRO A 76 9.85 -6.02 5.04
C PRO A 76 9.00 -4.76 4.89
N TYR A 77 9.37 -3.68 5.59
CA TYR A 77 8.65 -2.41 5.52
C TYR A 77 8.90 -1.70 4.18
N VAL A 78 10.12 -1.72 3.65
CA VAL A 78 10.43 -1.16 2.33
C VAL A 78 9.70 -1.91 1.21
N THR A 79 9.66 -3.24 1.31
CA THR A 79 8.88 -4.09 0.39
C THR A 79 7.39 -3.72 0.45
N TRP A 80 6.85 -3.53 1.65
CA TRP A 80 5.47 -3.11 1.84
C TRP A 80 5.22 -1.72 1.25
N LEU A 81 6.07 -0.73 1.52
CA LEU A 81 5.95 0.62 0.96
C LEU A 81 5.84 0.59 -0.57
N SER A 82 6.72 -0.18 -1.21
CA SER A 82 6.75 -0.32 -2.67
C SER A 82 5.48 -1.00 -3.21
N ALA A 83 5.06 -2.10 -2.58
CA ALA A 83 3.87 -2.84 -2.99
C ALA A 83 2.59 -2.00 -2.82
N THR A 84 2.44 -1.32 -1.67
CA THR A 84 1.31 -0.44 -1.40
C THR A 84 1.29 0.77 -2.34
N GLY A 85 2.45 1.34 -2.67
CA GLY A 85 2.56 2.39 -3.68
C GLY A 85 2.05 1.94 -5.05
N LEU A 86 2.41 0.73 -5.49
CA LEU A 86 1.89 0.16 -6.75
C LEU A 86 0.38 -0.13 -6.69
N GLN A 87 -0.13 -0.60 -5.55
CA GLN A 87 -1.56 -0.85 -5.33
C GLN A 87 -2.37 0.46 -5.32
N ALA A 88 -1.80 1.55 -4.81
CA ALA A 88 -2.40 2.89 -4.89
C ALA A 88 -2.54 3.35 -6.35
N ALA A 89 -1.53 3.15 -7.21
CA ALA A 89 -1.63 3.46 -8.63
C ALA A 89 -2.72 2.62 -9.35
N GLN A 90 -2.87 1.35 -8.98
CA GLN A 90 -3.97 0.52 -9.50
C GLN A 90 -5.34 1.08 -9.08
N THR A 91 -5.46 1.56 -7.84
CA THR A 91 -6.67 2.21 -7.32
C THR A 91 -6.99 3.50 -8.08
N ALA A 92 -5.98 4.30 -8.43
CA ALA A 92 -6.15 5.45 -9.32
C ALA A 92 -6.72 5.04 -10.69
N GLY A 93 -6.18 3.97 -11.28
CA GLY A 93 -6.70 3.40 -12.53
C GLY A 93 -8.17 2.98 -12.44
N GLN A 94 -8.59 2.43 -11.31
CA GLN A 94 -10.00 2.07 -11.07
C GLN A 94 -10.91 3.30 -10.93
N ALA A 95 -10.45 4.36 -10.27
CA ALA A 95 -11.18 5.63 -10.24
C ALA A 95 -11.33 6.22 -11.67
N ALA A 96 -10.27 6.18 -12.48
CA ALA A 96 -10.34 6.59 -13.89
C ALA A 96 -11.36 5.75 -14.68
N ALA A 97 -11.37 4.43 -14.48
CA ALA A 97 -12.32 3.52 -15.12
C ALA A 97 -13.78 3.82 -14.71
N ALA A 98 -14.04 4.12 -13.44
CA ALA A 98 -15.36 4.52 -12.96
C ALA A 98 -15.82 5.85 -13.59
N ALA A 99 -14.92 6.83 -13.68
CA ALA A 99 -15.19 8.10 -14.38
C ALA A 99 -15.54 7.86 -15.86
N ALA A 100 -14.76 7.03 -16.55
CA ALA A 100 -15.00 6.69 -17.95
C ALA A 100 -16.34 5.95 -18.17
N ALA A 101 -16.73 5.06 -17.25
CA ALA A 101 -18.01 4.39 -17.30
C ALA A 101 -19.19 5.37 -17.17
N PHE A 102 -19.07 6.36 -16.28
CA PHE A 102 -20.06 7.44 -16.16
C PHE A 102 -20.17 8.26 -17.45
N GLU A 103 -19.04 8.73 -17.99
CA GLU A 103 -19.03 9.56 -19.19
C GLU A 103 -19.60 8.82 -20.42
N ALA A 104 -19.28 7.53 -20.57
CA ALA A 104 -19.83 6.71 -21.64
C ALA A 104 -21.36 6.55 -21.51
N ALA A 105 -21.86 6.37 -20.28
CA ALA A 105 -23.28 6.26 -20.03
C ALA A 105 -23.99 7.60 -20.24
N PHE A 106 -23.42 8.70 -19.73
CA PHE A 106 -23.92 10.05 -19.93
C PHE A 106 -24.05 10.40 -21.42
N ALA A 107 -23.02 10.08 -22.22
CA ALA A 107 -23.03 10.32 -23.66
C ALA A 107 -24.07 9.47 -24.42
N MET A 108 -24.40 8.28 -23.90
CA MET A 108 -25.39 7.39 -24.51
C MET A 108 -26.83 7.72 -24.07
N THR A 109 -27.01 8.22 -22.84
CA THR A 109 -28.33 8.54 -22.28
C THR A 109 -28.98 9.71 -23.02
N VAL A 110 -30.26 9.54 -23.33
CA VAL A 110 -31.04 10.53 -24.07
C VAL A 110 -31.15 11.83 -23.24
N PRO A 111 -30.97 13.02 -23.84
CA PRO A 111 -31.15 14.26 -23.10
C PRO A 111 -32.60 14.43 -22.63
N PRO A 112 -32.85 14.87 -21.37
CA PRO A 112 -34.21 15.04 -20.84
C PRO A 112 -35.12 15.93 -21.69
N SER A 113 -34.56 16.93 -22.37
CA SER A 113 -35.31 17.82 -23.28
C SER A 113 -35.84 17.09 -24.52
N VAL A 114 -35.13 16.08 -25.01
CA VAL A 114 -35.54 15.27 -26.17
C VAL A 114 -36.70 14.35 -25.78
N VAL A 115 -36.63 13.72 -24.60
CA VAL A 115 -37.73 12.91 -24.05
C VAL A 115 -38.98 13.78 -23.89
N ALA A 116 -38.85 14.96 -23.29
CA ALA A 116 -39.96 15.88 -23.10
C ALA A 116 -40.57 16.37 -24.43
N ALA A 117 -39.74 16.65 -25.44
CA ALA A 117 -40.21 17.08 -26.76
C ALA A 117 -41.10 16.01 -27.44
N ASN A 118 -40.69 14.74 -27.39
CA ASN A 118 -41.50 13.62 -27.89
C ASN A 118 -42.86 13.55 -27.17
N ARG A 119 -42.88 13.72 -25.84
CA ARG A 119 -44.13 13.71 -25.06
C ARG A 119 -45.07 14.86 -25.44
N VAL A 120 -44.54 16.06 -25.66
CA VAL A 120 -45.33 17.23 -26.11
C VAL A 120 -45.86 17.03 -27.54
N GLN A 121 -45.05 16.45 -28.42
CA GLN A 121 -45.45 16.11 -29.78
C GLN A 121 -46.60 15.09 -29.78
N LEU A 122 -46.51 14.05 -28.96
CA LEU A 122 -47.58 13.06 -28.82
C LEU A 122 -48.90 13.72 -28.39
N LEU A 123 -48.86 14.57 -27.36
CA LEU A 123 -50.04 15.29 -26.89
C LEU A 123 -50.65 16.17 -27.98
N THR A 124 -49.83 16.83 -28.79
CA THR A 124 -50.28 17.67 -29.91
C THR A 124 -50.94 16.84 -31.02
N LEU A 125 -50.33 15.70 -31.38
CA LEU A 125 -50.87 14.80 -32.40
C LEU A 125 -52.20 14.20 -31.97
N VAL A 126 -52.32 13.78 -30.70
CA VAL A 126 -53.56 13.26 -30.10
C VAL A 126 -54.64 14.34 -30.08
N ALA A 127 -54.31 15.55 -29.62
CA ALA A 127 -55.26 16.66 -29.54
C ALA A 127 -55.80 17.10 -30.91
N THR A 128 -55.06 16.85 -31.99
CA THR A 128 -55.46 17.19 -33.37
C THR A 128 -56.00 15.99 -34.17
N ASN A 129 -56.12 14.81 -33.56
CA ASN A 129 -56.53 13.57 -34.25
C ASN A 129 -58.05 13.41 -34.43
N PHE A 130 -58.79 14.49 -34.69
CA PHE A 130 -60.26 14.46 -34.79
C PHE A 130 -60.79 13.52 -35.89
N LEU A 131 -60.02 13.37 -36.97
CA LEU A 131 -60.38 12.55 -38.13
C LEU A 131 -59.62 11.21 -38.17
N GLY A 132 -58.82 10.88 -37.15
CA GLY A 132 -58.00 9.66 -37.13
C GLY A 132 -56.78 9.67 -38.08
N ILE A 133 -56.58 10.74 -38.85
CA ILE A 133 -55.48 10.85 -39.85
C ILE A 133 -54.10 10.82 -39.19
N ASN A 134 -53.96 11.34 -37.97
CA ASN A 134 -52.67 11.40 -37.26
C ASN A 134 -52.29 10.08 -36.59
N THR A 135 -53.13 9.04 -36.65
CA THR A 135 -52.88 7.75 -35.98
C THR A 135 -51.52 7.13 -36.34
N PRO A 136 -51.06 7.12 -37.61
CA PRO A 136 -49.71 6.62 -37.94
C PRO A 136 -48.59 7.46 -37.31
N ALA A 137 -48.74 8.78 -37.21
CA ALA A 137 -47.75 9.67 -36.60
C ALA A 137 -47.69 9.51 -35.07
N ILE A 138 -48.84 9.25 -34.43
CA ILE A 138 -48.93 8.89 -33.00
C ILE A 138 -48.15 7.61 -32.76
N ALA A 139 -48.41 6.55 -33.54
CA ALA A 139 -47.70 5.28 -33.41
C ALA A 139 -46.18 5.42 -33.62
N ALA A 140 -45.75 6.24 -34.59
CA ALA A 140 -44.33 6.55 -34.79
C ALA A 140 -43.72 7.26 -33.57
N THR A 141 -44.42 8.25 -33.00
CA THR A 141 -43.96 9.00 -31.82
C THR A 141 -43.85 8.09 -30.58
N GLU A 142 -44.79 7.16 -30.40
CA GLU A 142 -44.71 6.16 -29.32
C GLU A 142 -43.58 5.15 -29.53
N ALA A 143 -43.29 4.76 -30.78
CA ALA A 143 -42.16 3.90 -31.10
C ALA A 143 -40.81 4.58 -30.84
N GLU A 144 -40.67 5.87 -31.18
CA GLU A 144 -39.51 6.68 -30.82
C GLU A 144 -39.31 6.74 -29.30
N TYR A 145 -40.40 6.90 -28.54
CA TYR A 145 -40.35 6.87 -27.08
C TYR A 145 -39.88 5.52 -26.54
N ALA A 146 -40.37 4.41 -27.08
CA ALA A 146 -39.91 3.08 -26.71
C ALA A 146 -38.42 2.86 -27.03
N ALA A 147 -37.93 3.44 -28.14
CA ALA A 147 -36.51 3.41 -28.48
C ALA A 147 -35.65 4.20 -27.47
N MET A 148 -36.10 5.40 -27.08
CA MET A 148 -35.43 6.19 -26.02
C MET A 148 -35.38 5.41 -24.70
N TRP A 149 -36.48 4.74 -24.33
CA TRP A 149 -36.51 3.88 -23.14
C TRP A 149 -35.46 2.77 -23.21
N ALA A 150 -35.43 2.01 -24.31
CA ALA A 150 -34.46 0.93 -24.48
C ALA A 150 -33.00 1.44 -24.48
N GLN A 151 -32.74 2.60 -25.08
CA GLN A 151 -31.41 3.23 -25.11
C GLN A 151 -30.96 3.63 -23.69
N ASP A 152 -31.81 4.30 -22.92
CA ASP A 152 -31.51 4.70 -21.54
C ASP A 152 -31.27 3.50 -20.64
N ALA A 153 -32.08 2.45 -20.77
CA ALA A 153 -31.88 1.21 -20.02
C ALA A 153 -30.52 0.58 -20.37
N THR A 154 -30.18 0.53 -21.66
CA THR A 154 -28.89 0.02 -22.16
C THR A 154 -27.71 0.82 -21.60
N ALA A 155 -27.81 2.16 -21.60
CA ALA A 155 -26.80 3.04 -21.02
C ALA A 155 -26.59 2.75 -19.53
N MET A 156 -27.68 2.58 -18.76
CA MET A 156 -27.59 2.30 -17.32
C MET A 156 -27.05 0.90 -17.01
N TYR A 157 -27.40 -0.13 -17.78
CA TYR A 157 -26.79 -1.46 -17.61
C TYR A 157 -25.31 -1.46 -17.96
N GLY A 158 -24.91 -0.76 -19.03
CA GLY A 158 -23.51 -0.55 -19.37
C GLY A 158 -22.75 0.17 -18.25
N TYR A 159 -23.34 1.23 -17.69
CA TYR A 159 -22.80 1.94 -16.53
C TYR A 159 -22.63 1.03 -15.31
N ALA A 160 -23.65 0.25 -14.98
CA ALA A 160 -23.62 -0.67 -13.83
C ALA A 160 -22.55 -1.74 -14.00
N ALA A 161 -22.41 -2.31 -15.20
CA ALA A 161 -21.37 -3.29 -15.51
C ALA A 161 -19.97 -2.68 -15.43
N GLY A 162 -19.76 -1.51 -16.05
CA GLY A 162 -18.49 -0.79 -15.99
C GLY A 162 -18.11 -0.38 -14.56
N SER A 163 -19.07 0.10 -13.79
CA SER A 163 -18.88 0.47 -12.37
C SER A 163 -18.57 -0.75 -11.49
N ALA A 164 -19.19 -1.91 -11.78
CA ALA A 164 -18.91 -3.14 -11.05
C ALA A 164 -17.46 -3.60 -11.24
N VAL A 165 -16.95 -3.53 -12.48
CA VAL A 165 -15.54 -3.82 -12.78
C VAL A 165 -14.63 -2.76 -12.11
N ALA A 166 -14.97 -1.48 -12.23
CA ALA A 166 -14.19 -0.41 -11.62
C ALA A 166 -14.16 -0.50 -10.07
N SER A 167 -15.14 -1.16 -9.46
CA SER A 167 -15.21 -1.33 -7.99
C SER A 167 -14.42 -2.53 -7.48
N THR A 168 -13.75 -3.30 -8.35
CA THR A 168 -12.91 -4.43 -7.91
C THR A 168 -11.54 -3.91 -7.46
N LEU A 169 -11.42 -3.68 -6.16
CA LEU A 169 -10.18 -3.24 -5.51
C LEU A 169 -9.60 -4.38 -4.66
N GLU A 170 -8.27 -4.53 -4.74
CA GLU A 170 -7.56 -5.41 -3.81
C GLU A 170 -7.49 -4.74 -2.43
N PRO A 171 -7.81 -5.46 -1.33
CA PRO A 171 -7.64 -4.92 0.02
C PRO A 171 -6.17 -4.60 0.31
N PHE A 172 -5.93 -3.47 0.97
CA PHE A 172 -4.59 -3.13 1.45
C PHE A 172 -4.20 -4.02 2.64
N SER A 173 -2.94 -4.44 2.67
CA SER A 173 -2.37 -5.19 3.78
C SER A 173 -1.63 -4.25 4.75
N GLU A 174 -1.57 -4.62 6.03
CA GLU A 174 -0.77 -3.89 7.00
C GLU A 174 0.71 -4.28 6.89
N PRO A 175 1.65 -3.35 7.18
CA PRO A 175 3.07 -3.66 7.20
C PRO A 175 3.40 -4.67 8.30
N ALA A 176 4.37 -5.55 8.03
CA ALA A 176 4.93 -6.40 9.06
C ALA A 176 5.65 -5.56 10.14
N HIS A 177 5.52 -5.95 11.40
CA HIS A 177 6.25 -5.29 12.49
C HIS A 177 7.77 -5.43 12.29
N THR A 178 8.46 -4.30 12.23
CA THR A 178 9.93 -4.22 12.07
C THR A 178 10.68 -4.59 13.35
N ALA A 179 10.06 -4.45 14.53
CA ALA A 179 10.62 -4.87 15.81
C ALA A 179 10.15 -6.28 16.17
N SER A 180 11.05 -7.25 16.06
CA SER A 180 10.79 -8.63 16.49
C SER A 180 10.92 -8.76 18.01
N ARG A 181 10.02 -9.53 18.62
CA ARG A 181 10.13 -9.93 20.04
C ARG A 181 11.44 -10.67 20.33
N SER A 182 12.03 -11.31 19.31
CA SER A 182 13.35 -11.95 19.38
C SER A 182 14.49 -10.93 19.49
N GLY A 183 14.40 -9.77 18.85
CA GLY A 183 15.38 -8.69 19.01
C GLY A 183 15.40 -8.13 20.45
N LEU A 184 14.23 -8.08 21.11
CA LEU A 184 14.13 -7.72 22.52
C LEU A 184 14.73 -8.80 23.42
N ALA A 185 14.50 -10.08 23.11
CA ALA A 185 15.12 -11.21 23.81
C ALA A 185 16.66 -11.20 23.68
N GLY A 186 17.19 -10.90 22.49
CA GLY A 186 18.62 -10.73 22.25
C GLY A 186 19.23 -9.57 23.04
N GLN A 187 18.55 -8.41 23.09
CA GLN A 187 18.96 -7.27 23.92
C GLN A 187 18.96 -7.61 25.41
N THR A 188 17.93 -8.31 25.90
CA THR A 188 17.89 -8.74 27.30
C THR A 188 19.02 -9.71 27.60
N ALA A 189 19.26 -10.72 26.73
CA ALA A 189 20.37 -11.66 26.90
C ALA A 189 21.74 -10.95 26.91
N ALA A 190 21.95 -9.97 26.02
CA ALA A 190 23.16 -9.15 26.01
C ALA A 190 23.31 -8.32 27.31
N SER A 191 22.22 -7.75 27.83
CA SER A 191 22.24 -7.00 29.10
C SER A 191 22.50 -7.87 30.33
N THR A 192 21.97 -9.10 30.36
CA THR A 192 22.20 -10.06 31.45
C THR A 192 23.62 -10.63 31.38
N ALA A 193 24.16 -10.86 30.19
CA ALA A 193 25.55 -11.27 29.99
C ALA A 193 26.53 -10.18 30.45
N MET A 194 26.24 -8.90 30.15
CA MET A 194 27.01 -7.76 30.66
C MET A 194 26.89 -7.59 32.18
N GLY A 195 25.70 -7.84 32.74
CA GLY A 195 25.46 -7.85 34.19
C GLY A 195 26.03 -9.08 34.92
N GLY A 196 26.43 -10.11 34.18
CA GLY A 196 27.11 -11.31 34.68
C GLY A 196 28.61 -11.14 34.84
N LEU A 197 29.21 -10.10 34.25
CA LEU A 197 30.57 -9.67 34.57
C LEU A 197 30.56 -9.14 36.00
N THR A 198 31.17 -9.88 36.92
CA THR A 198 31.17 -9.50 38.33
C THR A 198 31.97 -8.21 38.51
N GLN A 199 31.61 -7.40 39.51
CA GLN A 199 32.27 -6.12 39.84
C GLN A 199 33.78 -6.27 40.14
N THR A 200 34.27 -7.51 40.26
CA THR A 200 35.67 -7.90 40.45
C THR A 200 36.43 -8.08 39.13
N GLU A 201 35.77 -8.48 38.04
CA GLU A 201 36.40 -8.79 36.75
C GLU A 201 36.69 -7.53 35.93
N VAL A 202 35.81 -6.52 36.01
CA VAL A 202 35.99 -5.23 35.28
C VAL A 202 37.21 -4.42 35.77
N PRO A 203 37.47 -4.27 37.09
CA PRO A 203 38.71 -3.64 37.57
C PRO A 203 39.95 -4.49 37.30
N GLN A 204 39.84 -5.82 37.29
CA GLN A 204 40.96 -6.70 36.94
C GLN A 204 41.33 -6.55 35.45
N LEU A 205 40.36 -6.52 34.54
CA LEU A 205 40.54 -6.21 33.11
C LEU A 205 41.25 -4.86 32.88
N MET A 206 40.84 -3.81 33.60
CA MET A 206 41.46 -2.48 33.52
C MET A 206 42.91 -2.47 34.01
N SER A 207 43.32 -3.44 34.83
CA SER A 207 44.68 -3.56 35.38
C SER A 207 45.58 -4.52 34.59
N THR A 208 45.02 -5.58 34.00
CA THR A 208 45.78 -6.63 33.29
C THR A 208 46.07 -6.28 31.84
N VAL A 209 45.22 -5.49 31.19
CA VAL A 209 45.42 -5.04 29.80
C VAL A 209 46.63 -4.12 29.65
N PRO A 210 46.83 -3.07 30.49
CA PRO A 210 48.04 -2.26 30.41
C PRO A 210 49.32 -3.04 30.78
N ALA A 211 49.22 -3.97 31.75
CA ALA A 211 50.37 -4.77 32.21
C ALA A 211 50.84 -5.80 31.16
N SER A 212 49.92 -6.42 30.43
CA SER A 212 50.25 -7.33 29.32
C SER A 212 50.81 -6.59 28.10
N LEU A 213 50.28 -5.40 27.78
CA LEU A 213 50.84 -4.52 26.75
C LEU A 213 52.24 -4.00 27.11
N GLN A 214 52.51 -3.73 28.39
CA GLN A 214 53.85 -3.39 28.88
C GLN A 214 54.82 -4.59 28.84
N GLY A 215 54.33 -5.81 29.06
CA GLY A 215 55.11 -7.04 28.92
C GLY A 215 55.52 -7.35 27.49
N LEU A 216 54.66 -7.02 26.50
CA LEU A 216 54.95 -7.14 25.07
C LEU A 216 55.96 -6.10 24.56
N ALA A 217 56.18 -5.01 25.31
CA ALA A 217 57.15 -3.96 24.99
C ALA A 217 58.55 -4.20 25.58
N ALA A 218 58.76 -5.27 26.36
CA ALA A 218 60.05 -5.62 26.94
C ALA A 218 60.87 -6.57 26.04
N PRO A 219 62.20 -6.38 25.88
CA PRO A 219 63.00 -7.17 24.95
C PRO A 219 63.45 -8.49 25.57
N ALA A 220 62.59 -9.51 25.53
CA ALA A 220 62.94 -10.94 25.46
C ALA A 220 61.63 -11.75 25.40
N ALA A 221 61.44 -12.53 24.34
CA ALA A 221 60.28 -13.39 24.17
C ALA A 221 60.21 -14.45 25.30
N ALA A 222 59.34 -14.20 26.28
CA ALA A 222 58.91 -15.24 27.21
C ALA A 222 57.72 -16.01 26.59
N PRO A 223 57.60 -17.33 26.82
CA PRO A 223 56.45 -18.11 26.35
C PRO A 223 55.13 -17.53 26.87
N LEU A 224 54.08 -17.55 26.05
CA LEU A 224 52.72 -17.09 26.40
C LEU A 224 52.17 -17.67 27.71
N ASP A 225 52.66 -18.84 28.14
CA ASP A 225 52.30 -19.48 29.43
C ASP A 225 52.81 -18.74 30.67
N THR A 226 53.72 -17.77 30.51
CA THR A 226 54.28 -16.98 31.62
C THR A 226 53.64 -15.60 31.79
N ILE A 227 52.72 -15.21 30.90
CA ILE A 227 51.96 -13.97 31.02
C ILE A 227 50.83 -14.20 32.03
N ALA A 228 50.87 -13.47 33.15
CA ALA A 228 49.77 -13.49 34.11
C ALA A 228 48.46 -13.08 33.40
N GLY A 229 47.52 -14.01 33.27
CA GLY A 229 46.25 -13.81 32.58
C GLY A 229 46.21 -14.28 31.13
N SER A 230 47.12 -15.13 30.66
CA SER A 230 46.99 -15.81 29.35
C SER A 230 45.71 -16.66 29.24
N GLY A 231 45.30 -17.33 30.33
CA GLY A 231 43.98 -17.96 30.44
C GLY A 231 42.85 -16.94 30.36
N LEU A 232 42.98 -15.81 31.06
CA LEU A 232 42.00 -14.71 31.02
C LEU A 232 41.87 -14.11 29.60
N LEU A 233 42.97 -13.92 28.87
CA LEU A 233 42.95 -13.42 27.50
C LEU A 233 42.30 -14.41 26.54
N ALA A 234 42.58 -15.71 26.67
CA ALA A 234 41.91 -16.74 25.91
C ALA A 234 40.41 -16.78 26.23
N ASP A 235 40.04 -16.66 27.50
CA ASP A 235 38.64 -16.61 27.95
C ASP A 235 37.92 -15.36 27.45
N ILE A 236 38.58 -14.19 27.41
CA ILE A 236 38.03 -12.95 26.85
C ILE A 236 37.84 -13.05 25.34
N LEU A 237 38.81 -13.61 24.61
CA LEU A 237 38.67 -13.80 23.18
C LEU A 237 37.56 -14.80 22.86
N ASN A 238 37.47 -15.87 23.64
CA ASN A 238 36.36 -16.82 23.54
C ASN A 238 35.02 -16.16 23.87
N PHE A 239 35.01 -15.24 24.84
CA PHE A 239 33.83 -14.47 25.25
C PHE A 239 33.40 -13.43 24.19
N LEU A 240 34.34 -12.77 23.53
CA LEU A 240 34.03 -11.78 22.48
C LEU A 240 33.63 -12.44 21.15
N ASP A 241 34.18 -13.62 20.86
CA ASP A 241 33.89 -14.38 19.64
C ASP A 241 32.58 -15.20 19.79
N GLY A 242 32.15 -15.49 21.02
CA GLY A 242 30.93 -16.25 21.32
C GLY A 242 31.10 -17.77 21.15
N ASN A 243 32.34 -18.23 20.99
CA ASN A 243 32.68 -19.63 20.75
C ASN A 243 32.56 -20.50 22.03
N ASP A 244 32.41 -19.85 23.19
CA ASP A 244 31.96 -20.43 24.47
C ASP A 244 30.43 -20.55 24.59
N GLY A 245 29.68 -20.13 23.57
CA GLY A 245 28.23 -20.10 23.56
C GLY A 245 27.62 -18.93 24.32
N ASN A 246 28.41 -17.93 24.74
CA ASN A 246 27.86 -16.79 25.45
C ASN A 246 27.11 -15.84 24.50
N ALA A 247 26.00 -15.30 25.00
CA ALA A 247 25.07 -14.51 24.22
C ALA A 247 25.63 -13.15 23.77
N PHE A 248 26.65 -12.61 24.42
CA PHE A 248 27.29 -11.34 24.06
C PHE A 248 28.20 -11.52 22.84
N GLY A 249 29.08 -12.51 22.86
CA GLY A 249 29.92 -12.85 21.71
C GLY A 249 29.09 -13.31 20.51
N ILE A 250 28.05 -14.14 20.75
CA ILE A 250 27.07 -14.50 19.72
C ILE A 250 26.42 -13.23 19.16
N PHE A 251 25.89 -12.33 20.00
CA PHE A 251 25.26 -11.09 19.57
C PHE A 251 26.20 -10.15 18.80
N LEU A 252 27.48 -10.05 19.20
CA LEU A 252 28.47 -9.26 18.49
C LEU A 252 28.82 -9.83 17.12
N ASN A 253 28.72 -11.16 16.95
CA ASN A 253 28.97 -11.89 15.70
C ASN A 253 27.68 -12.29 14.93
N SER A 254 26.48 -11.90 15.38
CA SER A 254 25.16 -12.24 14.79
C SER A 254 24.61 -11.17 13.84
#